data_AF-A0A3M1P8U6-F1
#
_entry.id   AF-A0A3M1P8U6-F1
#
_cell.length_a   1.000
_cell.length_b   1.000
_cell.length_c   1.000
_cell.angle_alpha   90.00
_cell.angle_beta   90.00
_cell.angle_gamma   90.00
#
_symmetry.space_group_name_H-M   'P 1'
#
loop_
_entity.id
_entity.type
_entity.pdbx_description
1 polymer ?
#
loop_
_entity_poly.entity_id
_entity_poly.type
_entity_poly.pdbx_seq_one_letter_code
_entity_poly.pdbx_strand_id
1 'polypeptide(L)' 'SEATRNFDVTINQAGTTFAQKDEQGMLRYGIGVEKRFIGPLNLRLSVGTGRADFGDRQRNIDVERRLEFAVGGLVQL' A
#
# COMPACT_ATOMS: atom_id res chain seq x y z
N SER A 1 8.98 -0.53 -1.81
CA SER A 1 8.93 0.67 -2.66
C SER A 1 7.75 1.52 -2.19
N GLU A 2 7.80 2.82 -2.43
CA GLU A 2 6.72 3.74 -2.10
C GLU A 2 5.91 4.07 -3.35
N ALA A 3 4.59 4.14 -3.20
CA ALA A 3 3.67 4.56 -4.25
C ALA A 3 2.90 5.80 -3.77
N THR A 4 2.94 6.87 -4.55
CA THR A 4 2.26 8.13 -4.25
C THR A 4 1.23 8.45 -5.32
N ARG A 5 0.04 8.90 -4.91
CA ARG A 5 -1.04 9.34 -5.79
C ARG A 5 -1.45 10.75 -5.43
N ASN A 6 -1.44 11.63 -6.44
CA ASN A 6 -1.85 13.02 -6.31
C ASN A 6 -3.18 13.25 -7.03
N PHE A 7 -4.12 13.94 -6.39
CA PHE A 7 -5.37 14.35 -7.00
C PHE A 7 -5.52 15.88 -6.94
N ASP A 8 -5.72 16.48 -8.10
CA ASP A 8 -6.17 17.86 -8.23
C ASP A 8 -7.62 17.84 -8.72
N VAL A 9 -8.56 18.18 -7.83
CA VAL A 9 -9.99 18.21 -8.13
C VAL A 9 -10.44 19.66 -8.25
N THR A 10 -10.98 20.03 -9.42
CA THR A 10 -11.57 21.36 -9.65
C THR A 10 -13.04 21.20 -10.05
N ILE A 11 -13.94 21.83 -9.31
CA ILE A 11 -15.37 21.89 -9.62
C ILE A 11 -15.71 23.32 -10.01
N ASN A 12 -16.18 23.50 -11.25
CA ASN A 12 -16.65 24.78 -11.76
C ASN A 12 -18.18 24.78 -11.77
N GLN A 13 -18.78 25.65 -10.97
CA GLN A 13 -20.21 25.97 -10.99
C GLN A 13 -20.36 27.44 -11.40
N ALA A 14 -21.47 27.82 -12.03
CA ALA A 14 -21.67 29.19 -12.54
C ALA A 14 -21.34 30.26 -11.48
N GLY A 15 -20.20 30.94 -11.64
CA GLY A 15 -19.69 31.98 -10.74
C GLY A 15 -18.79 31.51 -9.58
N THR A 16 -18.63 30.21 -9.34
CA THR A 16 -17.86 29.66 -8.21
C THR A 16 -16.96 28.51 -8.63
N THR A 17 -15.70 28.57 -8.23
CA THR A 17 -14.72 27.49 -8.42
C THR A 17 -14.32 26.92 -7.07
N PHE A 18 -14.43 25.60 -6.93
CA PHE A 18 -13.89 24.85 -5.79
C PHE A 18 -12.66 24.08 -6.26
N ALA A 19 -11.55 24.21 -5.53
CA ALA A 19 -10.33 23.48 -5.80
C ALA A 19 -9.90 22.70 -4.55
N GLN A 20 -9.62 21.41 -4.72
CA GLN A 20 -9.07 20.53 -3.69
C GLN A 20 -7.82 19.86 -4.22
N LYS A 21 -6.77 19.85 -3.39
CA LYS A 21 -5.55 19.06 -3.62
C LYS A 21 -5.46 17.98 -2.55
N ASP A 22 -5.26 16.74 -2.98
CA ASP A 22 -5.15 15.56 -2.10
C ASP A 22 -3.89 14.76 -2.48
N GLU A 23 -3.18 14.24 -1.47
CA GLU A 23 -1.99 13.42 -1.64
C GLU A 23 -2.10 12.16 -0.80
N GLN A 24 -1.87 11.00 -1.42
CA GLN A 24 -1.95 9.70 -0.76
C GLN A 24 -0.63 8.95 -0.98
N GLY A 25 0.04 8.60 0.11
CA GLY A 25 1.26 7.81 0.13
C GLY A 25 1.00 6.40 0.68
N MET A 26 1.45 5.38 -0.04
CA MET A 26 1.45 4.00 0.44
C MET A 26 2.87 3.44 0.39
N LEU A 27 3.37 3.01 1.54
CA LEU A 27 4.66 2.35 1.68
C LEU A 27 4.44 0.91 2.15
N ARG A 28 5.07 -0.05 1.46
CA ARG A 28 5.13 -1.45 1.89
C ARG A 28 6.57 -1.94 1.89
N TYR A 29 6.98 -2.58 2.98
CA TYR A 29 8.27 -3.25 3.11
C TYR A 29 8.13 -4.56 3.86
N GLY A 30 8.97 -5.54 3.54
CA GLY A 30 8.92 -6.85 4.18
C GLY A 30 10.09 -7.72 3.78
N ILE A 31 10.28 -8.79 4.54
CA ILE A 31 11.28 -9.82 4.30
C ILE A 31 10.58 -11.17 4.16
N GLY A 32 11.17 -12.03 3.34
CA GLY A 32 10.68 -13.39 3.17
C GLY A 32 11.81 -14.37 3.01
N VAL A 33 11.57 -15.60 3.44
CA VAL A 33 12.43 -16.74 3.23
C VAL A 33 11.69 -17.73 2.35
N GLU A 34 12.41 -18.29 1.38
CA GLU A 34 11.93 -19.39 0.55
C GLU A 34 12.84 -20.58 0.77
N LYS A 35 12.25 -21.74 1.02
CA LYS A 35 12.97 -22.99 1.19
C LYS A 35 12.38 -24.07 0.31
N ARG A 36 13.22 -24.66 -0.53
CA ARG A 36 12.89 -25.83 -1.32
C ARG A 36 12.73 -27.05 -0.41
N PHE A 37 11.58 -27.72 -0.50
CA PHE A 37 11.30 -28.91 0.31
C PHE A 37 11.62 -30.18 -0.47
N ILE A 38 10.84 -30.49 -1.52
CA ILE A 38 10.99 -31.72 -2.31
C ILE A 38 10.61 -31.42 -3.77
N GLY A 39 11.48 -31.79 -4.71
CA GLY A 39 11.20 -31.65 -6.14
C GLY A 39 10.89 -30.21 -6.56
N PRO A 40 9.74 -29.93 -7.20
CA PRO A 40 9.30 -28.59 -7.58
C PRO A 40 8.65 -27.78 -6.45
N LEU A 41 8.52 -28.34 -5.25
CA LEU A 41 7.81 -27.72 -4.13
C LEU A 41 8.73 -26.82 -3.30
N ASN A 42 8.37 -25.54 -3.24
CA ASN A 42 8.98 -24.52 -2.39
C ASN A 42 7.99 -24.04 -1.33
N LEU A 43 8.47 -23.88 -0.10
CA LEU A 43 7.72 -23.23 0.98
C LEU A 43 8.22 -21.79 1.12
N ARG A 44 7.29 -20.84 1.15
CA ARG A 44 7.59 -19.42 1.33
C ARG A 44 6.91 -18.89 2.59
N LEU A 45 7.72 -18.21 3.42
CA LEU A 45 7.26 -17.48 4.60
C LEU A 45 7.68 -16.03 4.42
N SER A 46 6.76 -15.09 4.63
CA SER A 46 7.07 -13.66 4.58
C SER A 46 6.34 -12.88 5.65
N VAL A 47 7.05 -11.88 6.18
CA VAL A 47 6.51 -10.88 7.10
C VAL A 47 6.82 -9.50 6.52
N GLY A 48 5.83 -8.62 6.57
CA GLY A 48 5.99 -7.26 6.12
C GLY A 48 5.15 -6.31 6.94
N THR A 49 5.34 -5.03 6.70
CA THR A 49 4.50 -3.99 7.25
C THR A 49 4.27 -2.93 6.18
N GLY A 50 3.10 -2.31 6.29
CA GLY A 50 2.70 -1.21 5.45
C GLY A 50 2.32 0.01 6.28
N ARG A 51 2.49 1.18 5.65
CA ARG A 51 1.89 2.44 6.07
C ARG A 51 1.05 2.97 4.92
N ALA A 52 -0.13 3.47 5.25
CA ALA A 52 -0.90 4.35 4.38
C ALA A 52 -0.98 5.74 5.03
N ASP A 53 -0.71 6.77 4.24
CA ASP A 53 -0.85 8.17 4.59
C ASP A 53 -1.77 8.81 3.55
N PHE A 54 -2.78 9.53 3.99
CA PHE A 54 -3.81 10.10 3.11
C PHE A 54 -3.81 11.62 3.08
N GLY A 55 -2.76 12.27 3.60
CA GLY A 55 -2.55 13.71 3.45
C GLY A 55 -3.61 14.55 4.18
N ASP A 56 -3.20 15.25 5.24
CA ASP A 56 -4.14 16.07 6.00
C ASP A 56 -4.34 17.43 5.34
N ARG A 57 -5.57 17.75 4.92
CA ARG A 57 -6.01 19.17 4.90
C ARG A 57 -7.36 19.50 5.50
N GLN A 58 -8.13 18.53 6.03
CA GLN A 58 -9.27 18.89 6.91
C GLN A 58 -9.96 17.73 7.65
N ARG A 59 -9.57 16.46 7.45
CA ARG A 59 -10.26 15.31 8.03
C ARG A 59 -9.29 14.18 8.39
N ASN A 60 -8.61 14.34 9.52
CA ASN A 60 -8.34 13.35 10.56
C ASN A 60 -8.45 11.85 10.15
N ILE A 61 -7.57 11.38 9.27
CA ILE A 61 -7.35 9.94 9.06
C ILE A 61 -6.02 9.58 9.71
N ASP A 62 -6.10 8.84 10.80
CA ASP A 62 -4.94 8.34 11.52
C ASP A 62 -4.08 7.45 10.61
N VAL A 63 -2.77 7.64 10.67
CA VAL A 63 -1.81 6.87 9.88
C VAL A 63 -1.89 5.39 10.30
N GLU A 64 -2.52 4.57 9.46
CA GLU A 64 -2.72 3.16 9.77
C GLU A 64 -1.45 2.36 9.44
N ARG A 65 -0.76 1.89 10.49
CA ARG A 65 0.35 0.92 10.36
C ARG A 65 -0.21 -0.48 10.48
N ARG A 66 -0.08 -1.28 9.42
CA ARG A 66 -0.49 -2.69 9.41
C ARG A 66 0.73 -3.60 9.35
N LEU A 67 0.72 -4.64 10.16
CA LEU A 67 1.67 -5.75 10.08
C LEU A 67 1.01 -6.86 9.25
N GLU A 68 1.67 -7.32 8.20
CA GLU A 68 1.17 -8.32 7.26
C GLU A 68 2.02 -9.59 7.36
N PHE A 69 1.38 -10.75 7.51
CA PHE A 69 2.03 -12.06 7.51
C PHE A 69 1.47 -12.89 6.35
N ALA A 70 2.35 -13.58 5.62
CA ALA A 70 1.94 -14.49 4.56
C ALA A 70 2.74 -15.79 4.60
N VAL A 71 2.01 -16.90 4.45
CA VAL A 71 2.53 -18.26 4.34
C VAL A 71 1.99 -18.84 3.03
N GLY A 72 2.85 -19.39 2.18
CA GLY A 72 2.45 -19.92 0.89
C GLY A 72 3.33 -21.06 0.40
N GLY A 73 2.75 -21.94 -0.42
CA GLY A 73 3.46 -22.96 -1.18
C GLY A 73 3.57 -22.56 -2.65
N LEU A 74 4.73 -22.77 -3.25
CA LEU A 74 4.99 -22.57 -4.67
C LEU A 74 5.32 -23.92 -5.30
N VAL A 75 4.66 -24.25 -6.41
CA VAL A 75 4.97 -25.41 -7.24
C VAL A 75 5.54 -24.90 -8.54
N GLN A 76 6.80 -25.21 -8.82
CA GLN A 76 7.48 -24.77 -10.03
C GLN A 76 7.35 -25.87 -11.10
N LEU A 77 6.47 -25.65 -12.09
CA LEU A 77 6.23 -26.57 -13.20
C LEU A 77 7.36 -26.51 -14.25
#